data_AF-A0A927HMM2-F1
#
_entry.id   AF-A0A927HMM2-F1
#
_cell.length_a   1.000
_cell.length_b   1.000
_cell.length_c   1.000
_cell.angle_alpha   90.00
_cell.angle_beta   90.00
_cell.angle_gamma   90.00
#
_symmetry.space_group_name_H-M   'P 1'
#
loop_
_entity.id
_entity.type
_entity.pdbx_description
1 polymer ?
#
loop_
_entity_poly.entity_id
_entity_poly.type
_entity_poly.pdbx_seq_one_letter_code
_entity_poly.pdbx_strand_id
1 'polypeptide(L)'
;MMSIGSVKSAGSAGNYYTDKDNYYVIGSMDERWQGKGAEALGIDGKPWIRRCLRELLRGKLPDGSDLTRIQDGANRHRPGYDLTFSAPKACRSWRCWAAINALSMPTTVR
;
A
#
# COMPACT_ATOMS: atom_id res chain seq x y z
N MET A 1 5.92 -4.39 -15.18
CA MET A 1 4.55 -4.66 -15.67
C MET A 1 3.58 -4.16 -14.62
N MET A 2 2.48 -3.54 -15.04
CA MET A 2 1.41 -3.07 -14.14
C MET A 2 0.18 -3.94 -14.32
N SER A 3 -0.43 -4.38 -13.22
CA SER A 3 -1.72 -5.07 -13.20
C SER A 3 -2.72 -4.29 -12.35
N ILE A 4 -3.99 -4.30 -12.79
CA ILE A 4 -5.09 -3.61 -12.12
C ILE A 4 -6.02 -4.67 -11.54
N GLY A 5 -6.26 -4.60 -10.23
CA GLY A 5 -7.20 -5.45 -9.50
C GLY A 5 -8.29 -4.63 -8.83
N SER A 6 -9.49 -5.20 -8.70
CA SER A 6 -10.55 -4.61 -7.86
C SER A 6 -10.41 -5.13 -6.44
N VAL A 7 -10.39 -4.24 -5.45
CA VAL A 7 -10.41 -4.63 -4.04
C VAL A 7 -11.82 -5.10 -3.67
N LYS A 8 -11.96 -6.38 -3.30
CA LYS A 8 -13.27 -7.02 -3.10
C LYS A 8 -13.92 -6.69 -1.75
N SER A 9 -13.14 -6.55 -0.69
CA SER A 9 -13.67 -6.22 0.64
C SER A 9 -12.62 -5.50 1.49
N ALA A 10 -13.08 -4.51 2.27
CA ALA A 10 -12.21 -3.73 3.15
C ALA A 10 -11.56 -4.58 4.27
N GLY A 11 -12.32 -5.55 4.82
CA GLY A 11 -11.87 -6.40 5.93
C GLY A 11 -10.76 -7.37 5.51
N SER A 12 -10.93 -8.04 4.37
CA SER A 12 -9.93 -8.98 3.85
C SER A 12 -8.70 -8.25 3.31
N ALA A 13 -8.90 -7.13 2.61
CA ALA A 13 -7.82 -6.32 2.05
C ALA A 13 -6.91 -5.72 3.12
N GLY A 14 -7.47 -5.13 4.19
CA GLY A 14 -6.67 -4.55 5.26
C GLY A 14 -5.78 -5.60 5.96
N ASN A 15 -6.24 -6.85 6.05
CA ASN A 15 -5.41 -7.94 6.56
C ASN A 15 -4.35 -8.36 5.54
N TYR A 16 -4.74 -8.60 4.29
CA TYR A 16 -3.87 -9.08 3.23
C TYR A 16 -2.68 -8.13 2.95
N TYR A 17 -2.93 -6.83 2.85
CA TYR A 17 -1.90 -5.84 2.54
C TYR A 17 -0.99 -5.48 3.70
N THR A 18 -1.26 -5.92 4.92
CA THR A 18 -0.42 -5.57 6.09
C THR A 18 0.03 -6.81 6.84
N ASP A 19 -0.14 -7.99 6.23
CA ASP A 19 0.35 -9.24 6.78
C ASP A 19 1.84 -9.38 6.52
N LYS A 20 2.61 -9.66 7.58
CA LYS A 20 4.06 -9.90 7.47
C LYS A 20 4.34 -11.12 6.59
N ASP A 21 3.39 -12.03 6.55
CA ASP A 21 3.52 -13.31 5.86
C ASP A 21 3.56 -13.20 4.34
N ASN A 22 3.16 -12.06 3.78
CA ASN A 22 3.25 -11.82 2.34
C ASN A 22 4.61 -11.27 1.90
N TYR A 23 5.51 -10.93 2.84
CA TYR A 23 6.72 -10.14 2.56
C TYR A 23 8.00 -10.70 3.20
N TYR A 24 8.03 -12.00 3.47
CA TYR A 24 9.14 -12.70 4.16
C TYR A 24 10.55 -12.48 3.57
N VAL A 25 10.67 -12.18 2.27
CA VAL A 25 11.98 -12.10 1.60
C VAL A 25 12.69 -10.75 1.82
N ILE A 26 11.97 -9.70 2.21
CA ILE A 26 12.52 -8.32 2.26
C ILE A 26 12.77 -7.84 3.70
N GLY A 27 12.34 -8.59 4.73
CA GLY A 27 12.68 -8.32 6.14
C GLY A 27 12.07 -7.05 6.75
N SER A 28 11.61 -6.09 5.95
CA SER A 28 10.84 -4.93 6.40
C SER A 28 9.82 -4.51 5.33
N MET A 29 8.65 -4.11 5.79
CA MET A 29 7.59 -3.56 4.96
C MET A 29 7.64 -2.04 5.06
N ASP A 30 8.05 -1.37 3.98
CA ASP A 30 8.06 0.10 3.92
C ASP A 30 6.73 0.62 3.35
N GLU A 31 5.67 0.40 4.13
CA GLU A 31 4.34 0.94 3.81
C GLU A 31 4.33 2.46 4.02
N ARG A 32 3.82 3.20 3.03
CA ARG A 32 3.65 4.64 3.12
C ARG A 32 2.43 5.10 2.34
N TRP A 33 1.78 6.14 2.86
CA TRP A 33 0.77 6.89 2.12
C TRP A 33 1.44 7.71 1.02
N GLN A 34 0.76 7.85 -0.11
CA GLN A 34 1.23 8.66 -1.23
C GLN A 34 0.06 9.40 -1.88
N GLY A 35 0.37 10.57 -2.43
CA GLY A 35 -0.55 11.40 -3.19
C GLY A 35 -1.16 12.55 -2.39
N LYS A 36 -1.55 13.60 -3.11
CA LYS A 36 -2.08 14.86 -2.55
C LYS A 36 -3.33 14.68 -1.67
N GLY A 37 -4.13 13.63 -1.92
CA GLY A 37 -5.30 13.33 -1.10
C GLY A 37 -4.92 12.85 0.30
N ALA A 38 -3.87 12.04 0.43
CA ALA A 38 -3.37 11.62 1.74
C ALA A 38 -2.74 12.79 2.50
N GLU A 39 -2.03 13.68 1.80
CA GLU A 39 -1.48 14.92 2.36
C GLU A 39 -2.61 15.85 2.86
N ALA A 40 -3.67 16.03 2.08
CA ALA A 40 -4.83 16.83 2.47
C ALA A 40 -5.58 16.27 3.70
N LEU A 41 -5.57 14.95 3.86
CA LEU A 41 -6.14 14.26 5.02
C LEU A 41 -5.17 14.19 6.21
N GLY A 42 -3.95 14.69 6.08
CA GLY A 42 -2.93 14.67 7.14
C GLY A 42 -2.48 13.25 7.52
N ILE A 43 -2.61 12.28 6.61
CA ILE A 43 -2.27 10.88 6.89
C ILE A 43 -0.79 10.65 6.57
N ASP A 44 0.05 10.86 7.57
CA ASP A 44 1.48 10.58 7.59
C ASP A 44 1.77 9.42 8.58
N GLY A 45 2.62 8.47 8.17
CA GLY A 45 3.29 7.58 9.11
C GLY A 45 2.67 6.20 9.41
N LYS A 46 3.53 5.32 9.94
CA LYS A 46 3.37 3.85 10.06
C LYS A 46 2.45 3.32 11.19
N PRO A 47 2.28 3.92 12.39
CA PRO A 47 1.63 3.19 13.49
C PRO A 47 0.12 2.98 13.30
N TRP A 48 -0.52 3.68 12.37
CA TRP A 48 -1.98 3.63 12.17
C TRP A 48 -2.42 3.12 10.80
N ILE A 49 -1.48 2.64 9.98
CA ILE A 49 -1.71 2.37 8.56
C ILE A 49 -2.77 1.28 8.34
N ARG A 50 -2.70 0.17 9.10
CA ARG A 50 -3.67 -0.95 8.98
C ARG A 50 -5.09 -0.55 9.36
N ARG A 51 -5.25 0.25 10.43
CA ARG A 51 -6.56 0.70 10.90
C ARG A 51 -7.13 1.75 9.96
N CYS A 52 -6.33 2.76 9.60
CA CYS A 52 -6.74 3.80 8.66
C CYS A 52 -7.09 3.22 7.30
N LEU A 53 -6.26 2.32 6.75
CA LEU A 53 -6.54 1.65 5.48
C LEU A 53 -7.88 0.92 5.50
N ARG A 54 -8.18 0.18 6.57
CA ARG A 54 -9.46 -0.54 6.69
C ARG A 54 -10.66 0.40 6.68
N GLU A 55 -10.58 1.52 7.40
CA GLU A 55 -11.68 2.49 7.48
C GLU A 55 -11.83 3.25 6.15
N LEU A 56 -10.72 3.64 5.51
CA LEU A 56 -10.72 4.24 4.19
C LEU A 56 -11.35 3.32 3.14
N LEU A 57 -11.01 2.03 3.14
CA LEU A 57 -11.61 1.02 2.26
C LEU A 57 -13.11 0.79 2.54
N ARG A 58 -13.61 1.20 3.72
CA ARG A 58 -15.05 1.20 4.04
C ARG A 58 -15.74 2.47 3.57
N GLY A 59 -14.98 3.49 3.16
CA GLY A 59 -15.48 4.82 2.82
C GLY A 59 -15.50 5.79 3.99
N LYS A 60 -14.82 5.50 5.11
CA LYS A 60 -14.74 6.40 6.26
C LYS A 60 -13.40 7.12 6.26
N LEU A 61 -13.42 8.43 6.11
CA LEU A 61 -12.23 9.25 6.07
C LEU A 61 -11.90 9.79 7.48
N PRO A 62 -10.62 10.08 7.76
CA PRO A 62 -10.18 10.58 9.07
C PRO A 62 -10.63 12.03 9.36
N ASP A 63 -11.03 12.77 8.34
CA ASP A 63 -11.63 14.11 8.45
C ASP A 63 -13.09 14.08 8.97
N GLY A 64 -13.67 12.89 9.14
CA GLY A 64 -15.06 12.68 9.54
C GLY A 64 -16.03 12.52 8.37
N SER A 65 -15.56 12.63 7.12
CA SER A 65 -16.38 12.41 5.94
C SER A 65 -16.75 10.93 5.80
N ASP A 66 -18.04 10.66 5.53
CA ASP A 66 -18.57 9.33 5.32
C ASP A 66 -19.04 9.14 3.87
N LEU A 67 -18.30 8.32 3.12
CA LEU A 67 -18.57 7.92 1.74
C LEU A 67 -19.22 6.53 1.65
N THR A 68 -19.68 5.97 2.78
CA THR A 68 -20.40 4.70 2.79
C THR A 68 -21.69 4.82 1.99
N ARG A 69 -22.06 3.73 1.30
CA ARG A 69 -23.30 3.66 0.53
C ARG A 69 -24.10 2.47 0.99
N ILE A 70 -24.94 2.66 2.01
CA ILE A 70 -25.76 1.58 2.55
C ILE A 70 -26.96 1.34 1.62
N GLN A 71 -27.05 0.14 1.06
CA GLN A 71 -28.20 -0.35 0.31
C GLN A 71 -28.49 -1.77 0.77
N ASP A 72 -29.75 -2.07 1.08
CA ASP A 72 -30.18 -3.39 1.58
C ASP A 72 -29.42 -3.85 2.84
N GLY A 73 -29.07 -2.90 3.73
CA GLY A 73 -28.30 -3.19 4.94
C GLY A 73 -26.81 -3.49 4.71
N ALA A 74 -26.34 -3.49 3.45
CA ALA A 74 -24.95 -3.73 3.09
C ALA A 74 -24.28 -2.47 2.54
N ASN A 75 -23.01 -2.26 2.90
CA ASN A 75 -22.22 -1.18 2.32
C ASN A 75 -21.81 -1.54 0.88
N ARG A 76 -22.40 -0.84 -0.10
CA ARG A 76 -22.08 -0.93 -1.53
C ARG A 76 -20.95 0.00 -1.96
N HIS A 77 -20.33 0.73 -1.03
CA HIS A 77 -19.12 1.51 -1.29
C HIS A 77 -18.05 0.60 -1.92
N ARG A 78 -17.48 1.04 -3.05
CA ARG A 78 -16.39 0.32 -3.71
C ARG A 78 -15.08 0.66 -2.99
N PRO A 79 -14.39 -0.31 -2.36
CA PRO A 79 -13.22 -0.02 -1.54
C PRO A 79 -12.08 0.67 -2.28
N GLY A 80 -11.89 0.34 -3.57
CA GLY A 80 -10.86 0.93 -4.41
C GLY A 80 -10.24 -0.06 -5.39
N TYR A 81 -9.12 0.35 -5.96
CA TYR A 81 -8.35 -0.40 -6.94
C TYR A 81 -6.96 -0.71 -6.41
N ASP A 82 -6.47 -1.91 -6.70
CA ASP A 82 -5.09 -2.32 -6.51
C ASP A 82 -4.32 -2.11 -7.81
N LEU A 83 -3.29 -1.29 -7.74
CA LEU A 83 -2.35 -1.07 -8.84
C LEU A 83 -1.03 -1.73 -8.47
N THR A 84 -0.84 -2.96 -8.93
CA THR A 84 0.37 -3.73 -8.59
C THR A 84 1.45 -3.49 -9.63
N PHE A 85 2.59 -2.96 -9.19
CA PHE A 85 3.77 -2.74 -10.02
C PHE A 85 4.79 -3.87 -9.82
N SER A 86 4.89 -4.76 -10.81
CA SER A 86 5.85 -5.87 -10.79
C SER A 86 7.14 -5.49 -11.52
N ALA A 87 8.27 -5.58 -10.81
CA ALA A 87 9.60 -5.43 -11.39
C ALA A 87 9.89 -6.52 -12.45
N PRO A 88 10.65 -6.22 -13.52
CA PRO A 88 11.11 -7.25 -14.47
C PRO A 88 11.86 -8.38 -13.75
N LYS A 89 11.76 -9.62 -14.24
CA LYS A 89 12.44 -10.78 -13.62
C LYS A 89 13.95 -10.56 -13.48
N ALA A 90 14.58 -9.94 -14.48
CA ALA A 90 16.01 -9.61 -14.45
C ALA A 90 16.39 -8.74 -13.25
N CYS A 91 15.60 -7.70 -12.94
CA CYS A 91 15.83 -6.82 -11.79
C CYS A 91 15.66 -7.54 -10.45
N ARG A 92 14.86 -8.62 -10.39
CA ARG A 92 14.68 -9.44 -9.18
C ARG A 92 15.81 -10.44 -8.94
N SER A 93 16.67 -10.69 -9.93
CA SER A 93 17.86 -11.50 -9.71
C SER A 93 18.80 -10.80 -8.74
N TRP A 94 19.34 -11.55 -7.78
CA TRP A 94 20.25 -11.06 -6.73
C TRP A 94 21.42 -10.26 -7.30
N ARG A 95 21.93 -10.66 -8.49
CA ARG A 95 23.01 -9.94 -9.18
C ARG A 95 22.63 -8.54 -9.63
N CYS A 96 21.41 -8.33 -10.12
CA CYS A 96 20.91 -7.00 -10.50
C CYS A 96 20.57 -6.15 -9.29
N TRP A 97 19.98 -6.75 -8.24
CA TRP A 97 19.68 -6.03 -7.00
C TRP A 97 20.96 -5.53 -6.31
N ALA A 98 22.00 -6.37 -6.25
CA ALA A 98 23.31 -5.97 -5.71
C ALA A 98 23.96 -4.85 -6.52
N ALA A 99 23.86 -4.89 -7.86
CA ALA A 99 24.39 -3.84 -8.72
C ALA A 99 23.69 -2.47 -8.52
N ILE A 100 22.35 -2.47 -8.34
CA ILE A 100 21.58 -1.24 -8.08
C ILE A 100 21.94 -0.63 -6.71
N ASN A 101 22.10 -1.46 -5.67
CA ASN A 101 22.49 -0.97 -4.34
C ASN A 101 23.94 -0.49 -4.28
N ALA A 102 24.86 -1.12 -5.03
CA ALA A 102 26.25 -0.68 -5.11
C ALA A 102 26.41 0.69 -5.79
N LEU A 103 25.54 1.04 -6.73
CA LEU A 103 25.50 2.36 -7.37
C LEU A 103 24.90 3.47 -6.48
N SER A 104 24.26 3.09 -5.37
CA SER A 104 23.58 4.02 -4.45
C SER A 104 24.43 4.38 -3.22
N MET A 105 25.64 3.86 -3.09
CA MET A 105 26.56 4.27 -2.03
C MET A 105 27.22 5.60 -2.40
N PRO A 106 27.20 6.63 -1.53
CA PRO A 106 27.98 7.83 -1.76
C PRO A 106 29.45 7.44 -1.81
N THR A 107 30.11 7.74 -2.93
CA THR A 107 31.56 7.69 -3.08
C THR A 107 32.16 8.61 -2.03
N THR A 108 32.52 8.06 -0.88
CA THR A 108 33.32 8.76 0.09
C THR A 108 34.73 8.75 -0.47
N VAL A 109 35.10 9.84 -1.13
CA VAL A 109 36.48 10.09 -1.57
C VAL A 109 37.34 10.20 -0.30
N ARG A 110 38.32 9.32 -0.16
CA ARG A 110 39.51 9.55 0.66
C ARG A 110 40.68 9.73 -0.28
#